data_AF-A0A5W3AXX0-F1
#
_entry.id   AF-A0A5W3AXX0-F1
#
_cell.length_a   1.000
_cell.length_b   1.000
_cell.length_c   1.000
_cell.angle_alpha   90.00
_cell.angle_beta   90.00
_cell.angle_gamma   90.00
#
_symmetry.space_group_name_H-M   'P 1'
#
loop_
_entity.id
_entity.type
_entity.pdbx_description
1 polymer ?
#
loop_
_entity_poly.entity_id
_entity_poly.type
_entity_poly.pdbx_seq_one_letter_code
_entity_poly.pdbx_strand_id
1 'polypeptide(L)' 'KIPMSRVIKCGKYAKFHFVGHKEQYQQFSNTIYMCILPKLNLIRREGEDIEYFHLASVQKQQNNESIVDLYYYIPVL' A
#
# COMPACT_ATOMS: atom_id res chain seq x y z
N LYS A 1 -22.37 9.77 -9.44
CA LYS A 1 -21.25 10.53 -10.05
C LYS A 1 -20.02 10.31 -9.19
N ILE A 2 -18.91 9.82 -9.75
CA ILE A 2 -17.65 9.66 -9.00
C ILE A 2 -17.06 11.07 -8.82
N PRO A 3 -16.75 11.51 -7.59
CA PRO A 3 -16.14 12.82 -7.37
C PRO A 3 -14.75 12.88 -8.02
N MET A 4 -14.45 13.99 -8.71
CA MET A 4 -13.17 14.22 -9.42
C MET A 4 -11.96 14.34 -8.49
N SER A 5 -12.19 14.52 -7.19
CA SER A 5 -11.15 14.62 -6.17
C SER A 5 -11.61 13.95 -4.88
N ARG A 6 -10.69 13.31 -4.17
CA ARG A 6 -10.91 12.76 -2.83
C ARG A 6 -9.90 13.37 -1.88
N VAL A 7 -10.38 13.93 -0.76
CA VAL A 7 -9.53 14.47 0.30
C VAL A 7 -9.21 13.34 1.27
N ILE A 8 -7.92 13.08 1.49
CA ILE A 8 -7.45 12.11 2.48
C ILE A 8 -7.10 12.85 3.77
N LYS A 9 -7.52 12.32 4.92
CA LYS A 9 -7.28 12.95 6.23
C LYS A 9 -5.79 12.99 6.55
N CYS A 10 -5.28 14.16 6.94
CA CYS A 10 -3.91 14.29 7.45
C CYS A 10 -3.68 13.43 8.69
N GLY A 11 -2.41 13.09 8.96
CA GLY A 11 -2.00 12.35 10.15
C GLY A 11 -0.76 11.51 9.91
N LYS A 12 -0.46 10.62 10.87
CA LYS A 12 0.65 9.68 10.76
C LYS A 12 0.27 8.47 9.91
N TYR A 13 1.28 7.96 9.20
CA TYR A 13 1.18 6.77 8.38
C TYR A 13 2.40 5.87 8.60
N ALA A 14 2.16 4.57 8.70
CA ALA A 14 3.20 3.57 8.56
C ALA A 14 3.45 3.34 7.07
N LYS A 15 4.70 3.51 6.63
CA LYS A 15 5.12 3.34 5.23
C LYS A 15 5.80 1.99 5.05
N PHE A 16 5.32 1.22 4.09
CA PHE A 16 5.93 -0.03 3.64
C PHE A 16 6.30 0.08 2.16
N HIS A 17 7.40 -0.56 1.76
CA HIS A 17 7.82 -0.64 0.37
C HIS A 17 7.68 -2.08 -0.09
N PHE A 18 7.00 -2.28 -1.22
CA PHE A 18 6.86 -3.58 -1.86
C PHE A 18 7.46 -3.54 -3.25
N VAL A 19 8.30 -4.52 -3.56
CA VAL A 19 8.79 -4.81 -4.90
C VAL A 19 8.66 -6.32 -5.10
N GLY A 20 7.81 -6.75 -6.01
CA GLY A 20 7.58 -8.18 -6.22
C GLY A 20 6.44 -8.45 -7.18
N HIS A 21 6.10 -9.73 -7.36
CA HIS A 21 5.02 -10.11 -8.27
C HIS A 21 3.65 -9.72 -7.71
N LYS A 22 2.71 -9.37 -8.60
CA LYS A 22 1.33 -9.01 -8.22
C LYS A 22 0.65 -10.08 -7.37
N GLU A 23 0.90 -11.36 -7.65
CA GLU A 23 0.35 -12.49 -6.90
C GLU A 23 0.83 -12.52 -5.44
N GLN A 24 2.03 -11.98 -5.18
CA GLN A 24 2.60 -11.90 -3.83
C GLN A 24 2.06 -10.70 -3.04
N TYR A 25 1.46 -9.72 -3.71
CA TYR A 25 0.98 -8.49 -3.06
C TYR A 25 -0.09 -8.77 -2.02
N GLN A 26 -1.03 -9.68 -2.29
CA GLN A 26 -2.08 -10.04 -1.34
C GLN A 26 -1.51 -10.66 -0.05
N GLN A 27 -0.47 -11.49 -0.18
CA GLN A 27 0.18 -12.08 0.98
C GLN A 27 0.97 -11.02 1.77
N PHE A 28 1.59 -10.08 1.08
CA PHE A 28 2.27 -8.93 1.69
C PHE A 28 1.30 -8.06 2.50
N SER A 29 0.17 -7.63 1.91
CA SER A 29 -0.81 -6.79 2.61
C SER A 29 -1.37 -7.48 3.85
N ASN A 30 -1.69 -8.78 3.76
CA ASN A 30 -2.17 -9.56 4.89
C ASN A 30 -1.12 -9.66 6.01
N THR A 31 0.15 -9.85 5.65
CA THR A 31 1.25 -9.96 6.61
C THR A 31 1.43 -8.66 7.40
N ILE A 32 1.27 -7.51 6.75
CA ILE A 32 1.35 -6.21 7.44
C ILE A 32 0.29 -6.13 8.54
N TYR A 33 -0.97 -6.41 8.20
CA TYR A 33 -2.09 -6.31 9.13
C TYR A 33 -2.05 -7.34 10.26
N MET A 34 -1.75 -8.59 9.93
CA MET A 34 -1.85 -9.70 10.88
C MET A 34 -0.60 -9.87 11.74
N CYS A 35 0.56 -9.43 11.26
CA CYS A 35 1.83 -9.71 11.93
C CYS A 35 2.61 -8.45 12.26
N ILE A 36 2.79 -7.53 11.29
CA ILE A 36 3.73 -6.42 11.46
C ILE A 36 3.18 -5.30 12.33
N LEU A 37 1.93 -4.85 12.09
CA LEU A 37 1.34 -3.79 12.91
C LEU A 37 1.25 -4.19 14.40
N PRO A 38 0.75 -5.40 14.76
CA PRO A 38 0.75 -5.85 16.14
C PRO A 38 2.16 -5.94 16.74
N LYS A 39 3.12 -6.48 16.00
CA LYS A 39 4.52 -6.62 16.45
C LYS A 39 5.18 -5.29 16.77
N LEU A 40 4.81 -4.23 16.05
CA LEU A 40 5.31 -2.87 16.25
C LEU A 40 4.45 -2.03 17.21
N ASN A 41 3.42 -2.63 17.82
CA ASN A 41 2.41 -1.93 18.64
C ASN A 41 1.77 -0.73 17.91
N LEU A 42 1.64 -0.82 16.58
CA LEU A 42 1.00 0.19 15.76
C LEU A 42 -0.50 -0.07 15.71
N ILE A 43 -1.28 0.92 16.14
CA ILE A 43 -2.74 0.85 16.09
C ILE A 43 -3.21 1.57 14.83
N ARG A 44 -3.91 0.84 13.96
CA ARG A 44 -4.55 1.41 12.77
C ARG A 44 -5.67 2.36 13.20
N ARG A 45 -5.69 3.58 12.66
CA ARG A 45 -6.79 4.53 12.85
C ARG A 45 -7.80 4.43 11.71
N GLU A 46 -9.01 4.96 11.91
CA GLU A 46 -9.96 5.10 10.80
C GLU A 46 -9.42 6.03 9.72
N GLY A 47 -9.53 5.57 8.47
CA GLY A 47 -9.07 6.27 7.28
C GLY A 47 -8.78 5.31 6.15
N GLU A 48 -8.49 5.88 4.98
CA GLU A 48 -8.05 5.14 3.81
C GLU A 48 -6.55 4.82 3.86
N ASP A 49 -6.22 3.62 3.41
CA ASP A 49 -4.85 3.28 3.06
C ASP A 49 -4.51 3.89 1.70
N ILE A 50 -3.23 4.16 1.46
CA ILE A 50 -2.76 4.74 0.20
C ILE A 50 -1.76 3.79 -0.43
N GLU A 51 -2.09 3.30 -1.62
CA GLU A 51 -1.18 2.57 -2.50
C GLU A 51 -0.59 3.56 -3.51
N TYR A 52 0.72 3.76 -3.46
CA TYR A 52 1.44 4.66 -4.35
C TYR A 52 2.33 3.85 -5.30
N PHE A 53 1.84 3.62 -6.51
CA PHE A 53 2.54 2.85 -7.54
C PHE A 53 3.59 3.69 -8.26
N HIS A 54 4.81 3.17 -8.41
CA HIS A 54 5.86 3.83 -9.17
C HIS A 54 5.63 3.62 -10.68
N LEU A 55 5.66 4.71 -11.45
CA LEU A 55 5.36 4.72 -12.90
C LEU A 55 6.20 3.72 -13.71
N ALA A 56 7.46 3.50 -13.31
CA ALA A 56 8.36 2.54 -13.96
C ALA A 56 7.88 1.09 -13.84
N SER A 57 7.11 0.74 -12.81
CA SER A 57 6.52 -0.60 -12.67
C SER A 57 5.29 -0.80 -13.57
N VAL A 58 4.51 0.26 -13.82
CA VAL A 58 3.37 0.22 -14.74
C VAL A 58 3.82 -0.06 -16.18
N GLN A 59 4.99 0.45 -16.57
CA GLN A 59 5.58 0.16 -17.88
C GLN A 59 6.10 -1.29 -17.98
N LYS A 60 6.63 -1.87 -16.90
CA LYS A 60 7.08 -3.28 -16.89
C LYS A 60 5.93 -4.28 -16.99
N GLN A 61 4.74 -3.94 -16.47
CA GLN A 61 3.53 -4.74 -16.67
C GLN A 61 3.14 -4.89 -18.16
N GLN A 62 3.48 -3.91 -19.01
CA GLN A 62 3.23 -4.01 -20.46
C GLN A 62 4.19 -5.00 -21.15
N ASN A 63 5.32 -5.34 -20.52
CA ASN A 63 6.36 -6.23 -21.04
C ASN A 63 6.28 -7.66 -20.49
N ASN A 64 5.10 -8.14 -20.08
CA ASN A 64 4.86 -9.48 -19.48
C ASN A 64 5.53 -9.77 -18.13
N GLU A 65 6.21 -8.81 -17.50
CA GLU A 65 6.71 -8.96 -16.13
C GLU A 65 5.69 -8.36 -15.15
N SER A 66 4.94 -9.22 -14.45
CA SER A 66 3.96 -8.83 -13.41
C SER A 66 4.57 -8.25 -12.12
N ILE A 67 5.72 -7.59 -12.22
CA ILE A 67 6.43 -6.98 -11.08
C ILE A 67 5.78 -5.63 -10.77
N VAL A 68 5.42 -5.45 -9.50
CA VAL A 68 4.82 -4.25 -8.94
C VAL A 68 5.82 -3.61 -7.98
N ASP A 69 6.00 -2.29 -8.10
CA ASP A 69 6.77 -1.47 -7.17
C ASP A 69 5.85 -0.38 -6.61
N LEU A 70 5.60 -0.42 -5.31
CA LEU A 70 4.71 0.54 -4.65
C LEU A 70 5.12 0.85 -3.21
N TYR A 71 4.74 2.05 -2.76
CA TYR A 71 4.68 2.35 -1.33
C TYR A 71 3.25 2.17 -0.81
N TYR A 72 3.11 1.50 0.32
CA TYR A 72 1.85 1.29 1.00
C TYR A 72 1.82 2.06 2.31
N TYR A 73 0.87 2.98 2.44
CA TYR A 73 0.72 3.85 3.61
C TYR A 73 -0.54 3.46 4.38
N ILE A 74 -0.36 3.05 5.64
CA ILE A 74 -1.46 2.67 6.53
C ILE A 74 -1.61 3.74 7.60
N PRO A 75 -2.82 4.32 7.78
CA PRO A 75 -3.05 5.35 8.78
C PRO A 75 -2.95 4.75 10.20
N VAL A 76 -2.13 5.36 11.06
CA VAL A 76 -1.88 4.92 12.45
C VAL A 76 -2.05 6.07 13.46
N LEU A 77 -2.23 5.73 14.75
CA LEU A 77 -2.28 6.67 15.88
C LEU A 77 -0.88 7.24 16.23
#